data_AF-A0A4Q2YVC2-F1
#
_entry.id   AF-A0A4Q2YVC2-F1
#
_cell.length_a   1.000
_cell.length_b   1.000
_cell.length_c   1.000
_cell.angle_alpha   90.00
_cell.angle_beta   90.00
_cell.angle_gamma   90.00
#
_symmetry.space_group_name_H-M   'P 1'
#
loop_
_entity.id
_entity.type
_entity.pdbx_description
1 polymer ?
#
loop_
_entity_poly.entity_id
_entity_poly.type
_entity_poly.pdbx_seq_one_letter_code
_entity_poly.pdbx_strand_id
1 'polypeptide(L)'
;MKSSIPLLVFLTLATSLSLAQAIPPAKDLDGDQISNGKDRDVDGDGTLNRSDLNVDGGVCKSGPFKGRFVGDKLRNDAPKEKDIDGDGISDRVDDDIDGDG
;
A
#
# COMPACT_ATOMS: atom_id res chain seq x y z
N MET A 1 -0.01 -65.55 8.09
CA MET A 1 0.78 -64.45 7.48
C MET A 1 -0.24 -63.41 7.02
N LYS A 2 -0.29 -62.26 7.69
CA LYS A 2 -1.26 -61.20 7.45
C LYS A 2 -0.65 -60.26 6.41
N SER A 3 -1.21 -60.18 5.21
CA SER A 3 -0.78 -59.22 4.19
C SER A 3 -1.85 -58.15 4.04
N SER A 4 -1.56 -56.97 4.56
CA SER A 4 -2.43 -55.79 4.53
C SER A 4 -2.23 -55.05 3.21
N ILE A 5 -3.33 -54.80 2.49
CA ILE A 5 -3.35 -53.98 1.27
C ILE A 5 -3.16 -52.51 1.69
N PRO A 6 -2.19 -51.75 1.13
CA PRO A 6 -2.06 -50.34 1.48
C PRO A 6 -3.19 -49.53 0.86
N LEU A 7 -3.86 -48.75 1.72
CA LEU A 7 -4.90 -47.80 1.38
C LEU A 7 -4.29 -46.66 0.54
N LEU A 8 -4.72 -46.53 -0.72
CA LEU A 8 -4.32 -45.44 -1.61
C LEU A 8 -5.03 -44.15 -1.17
N VAL A 9 -4.30 -43.21 -0.57
CA VAL A 9 -4.81 -41.87 -0.25
C VAL A 9 -4.67 -41.00 -1.51
N PHE A 10 -5.79 -40.67 -2.16
CA PHE A 10 -5.83 -39.64 -3.17
C PHE A 10 -5.85 -38.27 -2.48
N LEU A 11 -4.70 -37.61 -2.44
CA LEU A 11 -4.57 -36.21 -2.08
C LEU A 11 -4.28 -35.42 -3.36
N THR A 12 -5.12 -34.45 -3.71
CA THR A 12 -4.88 -33.29 -4.60
C THR A 12 -6.24 -32.67 -4.97
N LEU A 13 -6.44 -31.35 -5.09
CA LEU A 13 -5.57 -30.19 -4.99
C LEU A 13 -6.51 -29.00 -4.75
N ALA A 14 -6.42 -28.33 -3.60
CA ALA A 14 -7.10 -27.04 -3.42
C ALA A 14 -6.27 -25.96 -4.10
N THR A 15 -6.83 -25.26 -5.08
CA THR A 15 -6.30 -23.97 -5.52
C THR A 15 -7.41 -22.94 -5.47
N SER A 16 -7.52 -22.27 -4.33
CA SER A 16 -8.21 -21.00 -4.25
C SER A 16 -7.30 -19.95 -4.90
N LEU A 17 -7.70 -19.49 -6.08
CA LEU A 17 -7.09 -18.34 -6.74
C LEU A 17 -7.51 -17.09 -5.95
N SER A 18 -6.64 -16.60 -5.06
CA SER A 18 -6.83 -15.31 -4.41
C SER A 18 -6.49 -14.22 -5.44
N LEU A 19 -7.52 -13.55 -5.95
CA LEU A 19 -7.35 -12.31 -6.71
C LEU A 19 -6.75 -11.27 -5.75
N ALA A 20 -5.59 -10.73 -6.13
CA ALA A 20 -4.99 -9.53 -5.57
C ALA A 20 -5.96 -8.32 -5.72
N GLN A 21 -5.90 -7.20 -5.02
CA GLN A 21 -4.88 -6.53 -4.20
C GLN A 21 -5.60 -5.68 -3.12
N ALA A 22 -4.98 -5.57 -1.95
CA ALA A 22 -4.70 -4.29 -1.30
C ALA A 22 -3.45 -4.56 -0.44
N ILE A 23 -2.32 -4.01 -0.88
CA ILE A 23 -1.07 -4.07 -0.12
C ILE A 23 -1.34 -3.13 1.07
N PRO A 24 -1.27 -3.59 2.33
CA PRO A 24 -1.36 -2.65 3.45
C PRO A 24 -0.27 -1.59 3.24
N PRO A 25 -0.56 -0.28 3.35
CA PRO A 25 0.44 0.74 3.13
C PRO A 25 1.66 0.38 3.97
N ALA A 26 2.81 0.28 3.29
CA ALA A 26 4.06 -0.01 3.92
C ALA A 26 4.22 1.01 5.05
N LYS A 27 4.34 0.51 6.27
CA LYS A 27 4.22 1.19 7.57
C LYS A 27 4.96 2.53 7.74
N ASP A 28 5.86 2.83 6.82
CA ASP A 28 6.74 3.99 6.70
C ASP A 28 7.09 4.05 5.19
N LEU A 29 6.43 4.95 4.45
CA LEU A 29 6.45 4.94 2.99
C LEU A 29 7.72 5.57 2.42
N ASP A 30 8.20 6.67 3.01
CA ASP A 30 9.39 7.40 2.58
C ASP A 30 10.70 6.92 3.26
N GLY A 31 10.57 6.13 4.33
CA GLY A 31 11.66 5.52 5.07
C GLY A 31 12.32 6.43 6.10
N ASP A 32 11.67 7.50 6.55
CA ASP A 32 12.20 8.46 7.53
C ASP A 32 12.09 7.99 9.01
N GLN A 33 11.54 6.79 9.22
CA GLN A 33 11.31 6.15 10.53
C GLN A 33 10.10 6.71 11.31
N ILE A 34 9.24 7.49 10.68
CA ILE A 34 7.92 7.88 11.17
C ILE A 34 6.88 6.96 10.53
N SER A 35 5.87 6.55 11.29
CA SER A 35 4.80 5.72 10.74
C SER A 35 3.81 6.59 9.98
N ASN A 36 3.32 6.17 8.81
CA ASN A 36 2.44 6.98 7.94
C ASN A 36 1.34 7.75 8.70
N GLY A 37 0.53 7.09 9.53
CA GLY A 37 -0.53 7.78 10.32
C GLY A 37 -0.04 8.70 11.45
N LYS A 38 1.25 9.06 11.47
CA LYS A 38 1.87 10.10 12.32
C LYS A 38 2.81 10.99 11.52
N ASP A 39 3.09 10.61 10.28
CA ASP A 39 3.98 11.32 9.40
C ASP A 39 3.17 12.35 8.63
N ARG A 40 3.67 13.58 8.60
CA ARG A 40 2.95 14.72 8.01
C ARG A 40 3.29 14.93 6.54
N ASP A 41 4.16 14.09 5.98
CA ASP A 41 4.69 14.12 4.61
C ASP A 41 4.99 12.66 4.21
N VAL A 42 3.94 11.85 4.10
CA VAL A 42 4.01 10.36 4.06
C VAL A 42 4.89 9.85 2.92
N ASP A 43 4.87 10.46 1.74
CA ASP A 43 5.69 10.06 0.60
C ASP A 43 7.08 10.76 0.57
N GLY A 44 7.31 11.65 1.53
CA GLY A 44 8.55 12.38 1.75
C GLY A 44 8.90 13.34 0.63
N ASP A 45 7.92 13.78 -0.17
CA ASP A 45 8.15 14.70 -1.27
C ASP A 45 8.38 16.13 -0.77
N GLY A 46 8.08 16.46 0.49
CA GLY A 46 8.25 17.80 1.04
C GLY A 46 7.00 18.66 0.93
N THR A 47 5.88 18.08 0.50
CA THR A 47 4.54 18.68 0.54
C THR A 47 3.78 18.03 1.69
N LEU A 48 3.33 18.84 2.66
CA LEU A 48 2.60 18.27 3.80
C LEU A 48 1.27 17.66 3.35
N ASN A 49 0.86 16.54 3.97
CA ASN A 49 -0.32 15.74 3.59
C ASN A 49 -1.56 16.60 3.28
N ARG A 50 -1.91 17.55 4.16
CA ARG A 50 -3.04 18.51 3.99
C ARG A 50 -3.02 19.38 2.72
N SER A 51 -1.92 19.39 1.99
CA SER A 51 -1.70 20.16 0.77
C SER A 51 -1.09 19.31 -0.34
N ASP A 52 -0.84 18.04 -0.04
CA ASP A 52 -0.52 17.03 -1.01
C ASP A 52 -1.83 16.55 -1.65
N LEU A 53 -1.73 16.18 -2.91
CA LEU A 53 -2.81 15.68 -3.74
C LEU A 53 -2.50 14.24 -4.21
N ASN A 54 -1.47 13.60 -3.61
CA ASN A 54 -1.11 12.20 -3.71
C ASN A 54 -0.29 11.77 -2.47
N VAL A 55 -0.88 11.80 -1.28
CA VAL A 55 -0.21 11.49 0.01
C VAL A 55 0.45 10.11 -0.01
N ASP A 56 -0.15 9.15 -0.70
CA ASP A 56 0.33 7.78 -0.78
C ASP A 56 1.46 7.55 -1.81
N GLY A 57 1.95 8.59 -2.50
CA GLY A 57 2.94 8.41 -3.55
C GLY A 57 3.53 9.67 -4.18
N GLY A 58 4.76 9.54 -4.66
CA GLY A 58 5.44 10.65 -5.31
C GLY A 58 6.94 10.45 -5.35
N VAL A 59 7.67 11.52 -5.70
CA VAL A 59 9.14 11.48 -5.73
C VAL A 59 9.67 11.98 -4.39
N CYS A 60 10.00 11.04 -3.52
CA CYS A 60 10.61 11.32 -2.22
C CYS A 60 11.83 12.24 -2.38
N LYS A 61 11.87 13.34 -1.62
CA LYS A 61 12.93 14.36 -1.62
C LYS A 61 13.85 14.24 -0.39
N SER A 62 13.44 13.47 0.62
CA SER A 62 14.10 13.23 1.90
C SER A 62 14.59 11.77 2.04
N GLY A 63 15.20 11.44 3.19
CA GLY A 63 15.33 10.05 3.62
C GLY A 63 16.19 9.10 2.75
N PRO A 64 16.11 7.79 3.00
CA PRO A 64 16.81 6.75 2.25
C PRO A 64 16.25 6.55 0.82
N PHE A 65 15.07 7.10 0.53
CA PHE A 65 14.39 6.95 -0.75
C PHE A 65 14.49 8.18 -1.65
N LYS A 66 15.26 9.20 -1.24
CA LYS A 66 15.54 10.41 -2.03
C LYS A 66 15.76 10.15 -3.52
N GLY A 67 14.97 10.84 -4.34
CA GLY A 67 15.01 10.79 -5.80
C GLY A 67 14.33 9.57 -6.41
N ARG A 68 13.69 8.71 -5.61
CA ARG A 68 12.92 7.54 -6.08
C ARG A 68 11.43 7.80 -5.94
N PHE A 69 10.65 7.16 -6.81
CA PHE A 69 9.22 7.05 -6.62
C PHE A 69 8.93 6.08 -5.47
N VAL A 70 8.08 6.50 -4.54
CA VAL A 70 7.46 5.67 -3.51
C VAL A 70 5.96 5.52 -3.80
N GLY A 71 5.29 4.60 -3.12
CA GLY A 71 3.84 4.51 -3.23
C GLY A 71 3.31 3.91 -4.52
N ASP A 72 2.18 4.45 -4.94
CA ASP A 72 1.41 4.11 -6.14
C ASP A 72 2.09 4.55 -7.45
N LYS A 73 3.12 5.41 -7.34
CA LYS A 73 3.94 6.00 -8.42
C LYS A 73 3.20 6.99 -9.31
N LEU A 74 2.11 7.57 -8.82
CA LEU A 74 1.55 8.78 -9.40
C LEU A 74 2.32 10.01 -8.89
N ARG A 75 1.85 11.18 -9.32
CA ARG A 75 2.37 12.50 -8.92
C ARG A 75 1.19 13.24 -8.32
N ASN A 76 1.47 14.26 -7.51
CA ASN A 76 0.48 15.09 -6.81
C ASN A 76 -0.50 15.81 -7.77
N ASP A 77 -0.35 15.75 -9.09
CA ASP A 77 -1.30 16.31 -10.05
C ASP A 77 -1.82 15.29 -11.07
N ALA A 78 -1.62 14.00 -10.80
CA ALA A 78 -2.03 12.95 -11.71
C ALA A 78 -3.56 12.91 -11.85
N PRO A 79 -4.13 13.11 -13.06
CA PRO A 79 -5.59 13.08 -13.24
C PRO A 79 -6.25 11.72 -12.98
N LYS A 80 -5.43 10.69 -12.70
CA LYS A 80 -5.87 9.33 -12.40
C LYS A 80 -5.96 9.06 -10.90
N GLU A 81 -5.45 9.97 -10.08
CA GLU A 81 -5.53 9.88 -8.64
C GLU A 81 -6.98 10.08 -8.16
N LYS A 82 -7.44 9.20 -7.28
CA LYS A 82 -8.82 9.09 -6.78
C LYS A 82 -8.92 8.52 -5.34
N ASP A 83 -7.79 8.25 -4.71
CA ASP A 83 -7.56 7.59 -3.43
C ASP A 83 -6.24 8.16 -2.86
N ILE A 84 -6.27 9.45 -2.50
CA ILE A 84 -5.07 10.28 -2.24
C ILE A 84 -4.18 9.72 -1.14
N ASP A 85 -4.74 9.11 -0.09
CA ASP A 85 -4.01 8.53 1.04
C ASP A 85 -3.80 7.01 0.92
N GLY A 86 -4.39 6.40 -0.13
CA GLY A 86 -4.21 4.99 -0.47
C GLY A 86 -4.80 4.02 0.55
N ASP A 87 -5.80 4.44 1.33
CA ASP A 87 -6.47 3.59 2.32
C ASP A 87 -7.49 2.62 1.68
N GLY A 88 -7.81 2.84 0.40
CA GLY A 88 -8.75 2.04 -0.39
C GLY A 88 -10.18 2.58 -0.41
N ILE A 89 -10.42 3.76 0.15
CA ILE A 89 -11.66 4.53 0.11
C ILE A 89 -11.46 5.69 -0.86
N SER A 90 -12.31 5.76 -1.89
CA SER A 90 -12.16 6.84 -2.87
C SER A 90 -12.43 8.22 -2.24
N ASP A 91 -11.64 9.23 -2.64
CA ASP A 91 -11.74 10.65 -2.25
C ASP A 91 -13.17 11.24 -2.32
N ARG A 92 -14.03 10.64 -3.15
CA ARG A 92 -15.42 11.09 -3.29
C ARG A 92 -16.26 10.85 -2.03
N VAL A 93 -15.92 9.80 -1.27
CA VAL A 93 -16.69 9.33 -0.11
C VAL A 93 -15.85 9.19 1.14
N ASP A 94 -14.56 9.48 1.03
CA ASP A 94 -13.63 9.48 2.14
C ASP A 94 -13.71 10.79 2.92
N ASP A 95 -13.70 10.66 4.24
CA ASP A 95 -13.72 11.77 5.20
C ASP A 95 -12.31 12.11 5.71
N ASP A 96 -11.29 11.30 5.40
CA ASP A 96 -9.88 11.42 5.86
C ASP A 96 -8.88 11.41 4.68
N ILE A 97 -9.15 12.20 3.64
CA ILE A 97 -8.39 12.23 2.38
C ILE A 97 -6.88 12.48 2.55
N ASP A 98 -6.44 13.09 3.67
CA ASP A 98 -5.02 13.33 3.95
C ASP A 98 -4.36 12.30 4.89
N GLY A 99 -5.09 11.29 5.36
CA GLY A 99 -4.58 10.12 6.09
C GLY A 99 -4.00 10.42 7.48
N ASP A 100 -4.30 11.58 8.05
CA ASP A 100 -3.76 12.06 9.34
C ASP A 100 -4.67 11.73 10.56
N GLY A 101 -5.84 11.09 10.35
CA GLY A 101 -6.67 10.45 11.39
C GLY A 101 -7.75 11.29 12.07
#